data_AF-A0A852TT23-F1
#
_entry.id   AF-A0A852TT23-F1
#
_cell.length_a   1.000
_cell.length_b   1.000
_cell.length_c   1.000
_cell.angle_alpha   90.00
_cell.angle_beta   90.00
_cell.angle_gamma   90.00
#
_symmetry.space_group_name_H-M   'P 1'
#
loop_
_entity.id
_entity.type
_entity.pdbx_description
1 polymer ?
#
loop_
_entity_poly.entity_id
_entity_poly.type
_entity_poly.pdbx_seq_one_letter_code
_entity_poly.pdbx_strand_id
1 'polypeptide(L)'
;MLFLDPTNIDANDIVTAVASWNMRYIHESSHWARFHGSTIGVLLTLLRRTRDVLAAHTLQNLDTQDIVRFSRGWSTGVPIFDYSDTDPENRLGTQLSLHQQDWLDLHMAYQILLEPRFLSVPAHSWATRESVQSALHIIWVQSEEKEMLPRLPSERGGPRILGQMSLVAGNEGLLSTRLLLECAAVLDEVTQQTGTFNRYADPALLRMLGKVFDSEYGIPYRFAEYLAGRELDPITVMAMIDFALNPVVPGLHSREPEVEWQEFHPPSRFISAARAASSLDIRSFTSWPSAQSVNALHQEIVHRTGLRMGKVVPTLSSASSIRECATRVLHYAQRVPEVTLFYSADLMHERSKDPSLISHYGMNFVGPGALRLVDPEQDVWSIFPPLRVTEGRYGWPAEDIDIDEATTLLIGSAISSAYDDAVHGLGAPSLAHLPADEFKTDEQISLFNEELTRAVRLPLSWPM
;
A
#
# COMPACT_ATOMS: atom_id res chain seq x y z
N MET A 1 -8.34 -6.46 3.72
CA MET A 1 -7.30 -7.51 3.60
C MET A 1 -6.78 -7.43 2.16
N LEU A 2 -5.55 -6.96 1.92
CA LEU A 2 -5.07 -6.60 0.58
C LEU A 2 -4.44 -7.78 -0.20
N PHE A 3 -3.99 -8.82 0.49
CA PHE A 3 -3.23 -9.93 -0.10
C PHE A 3 -3.63 -11.25 0.57
N LEU A 4 -4.74 -11.86 0.13
CA LEU A 4 -4.97 -13.28 0.35
C LEU A 4 -4.53 -13.97 -0.93
N ASP A 5 -3.41 -14.67 -0.88
CA ASP A 5 -2.88 -15.44 -1.99
C ASP A 5 -3.55 -16.82 -2.07
N PRO A 6 -4.42 -17.08 -3.07
CA PRO A 6 -5.00 -18.40 -3.28
C PRO A 6 -4.02 -19.40 -3.94
N THR A 7 -2.82 -18.97 -4.36
CA THR A 7 -1.84 -19.87 -4.99
C THR A 7 -1.19 -20.86 -4.01
N ASN A 8 -1.38 -20.64 -2.71
CA ASN A 8 -0.89 -21.49 -1.62
C ASN A 8 -1.79 -22.70 -1.29
N ILE A 9 -2.84 -22.98 -2.08
CA ILE A 9 -3.79 -24.08 -1.83
C ILE A 9 -3.31 -25.43 -2.40
N ASP A 10 -2.25 -25.44 -3.22
CA ASP A 10 -1.80 -26.63 -3.99
C ASP A 10 -0.66 -27.41 -3.31
N ALA A 11 -0.59 -27.37 -1.96
CA ALA A 11 0.39 -28.12 -1.17
C ALA A 11 0.03 -29.62 -1.12
N ASN A 12 0.67 -30.42 -1.97
CA ASN A 12 0.41 -31.85 -2.11
C ASN A 12 1.26 -32.74 -1.18
N ASP A 13 2.23 -32.15 -0.48
CA ASP A 13 3.11 -32.85 0.46
C ASP A 13 3.55 -31.93 1.63
N ILE A 14 4.20 -32.51 2.65
CA ILE A 14 4.60 -31.79 3.86
C ILE A 14 5.65 -30.70 3.58
N VAL A 15 6.48 -30.87 2.54
CA VAL A 15 7.54 -29.92 2.17
C VAL A 15 6.93 -28.68 1.53
N THR A 16 6.00 -28.89 0.58
CA THR A 16 5.23 -27.82 -0.06
C THR A 16 4.27 -27.14 0.92
N ALA A 17 3.71 -27.86 1.89
CA ALA A 17 2.88 -27.26 2.94
C ALA A 17 3.68 -26.34 3.87
N VAL A 18 4.84 -26.78 4.36
CA VAL A 18 5.73 -25.96 5.21
C VAL A 18 6.34 -24.79 4.42
N ALA A 19 6.70 -25.01 3.15
CA ALA A 19 7.18 -23.95 2.28
C ALA A 19 6.10 -22.90 2.02
N SER A 20 4.89 -23.33 1.68
CA SER A 20 3.72 -22.46 1.46
C SER A 20 3.39 -21.63 2.71
N TRP A 21 3.43 -22.24 3.90
CA TRP A 21 3.22 -21.54 5.16
C TRP A 21 4.27 -20.43 5.39
N ASN A 22 5.57 -20.74 5.24
CA ASN A 22 6.64 -19.75 5.37
C ASN A 22 6.57 -18.66 4.29
N MET A 23 6.26 -19.03 3.04
CA MET A 23 6.11 -18.09 1.93
C MET A 23 5.06 -17.04 2.24
N ARG A 24 3.93 -17.42 2.86
CA ARG A 24 2.87 -16.46 3.21
C ARG A 24 3.35 -15.33 4.12
N TYR A 25 4.01 -15.64 5.24
CA TYR A 25 4.51 -14.60 6.15
C TYR A 25 5.52 -13.68 5.46
N ILE A 26 6.36 -14.27 4.62
CA ILE A 26 7.39 -13.58 3.87
C ILE A 26 6.77 -12.64 2.84
N HIS A 27 5.75 -13.11 2.14
CA HIS A 27 4.99 -12.36 1.18
C HIS A 27 4.33 -11.14 1.83
N GLU A 28 3.61 -11.36 2.94
CA GLU A 28 2.94 -10.30 3.71
C GLU A 28 3.96 -9.28 4.28
N SER A 29 5.10 -9.76 4.80
CA SER A 29 6.18 -8.92 5.33
C SER A 29 6.84 -8.07 4.24
N SER A 30 7.11 -8.69 3.08
CA SER A 30 7.66 -8.04 1.90
C SER A 30 6.76 -6.91 1.41
N HIS A 31 5.45 -7.16 1.33
CA HIS A 31 4.47 -6.15 0.97
C HIS A 31 4.47 -5.00 1.96
N TRP A 32 4.43 -5.31 3.26
CA TRP A 32 4.44 -4.28 4.29
C TRP A 32 5.70 -3.42 4.18
N ALA A 33 6.89 -4.02 4.08
CA ALA A 33 8.16 -3.30 4.08
C ALA A 33 8.34 -2.46 2.81
N ARG A 34 7.91 -2.97 1.65
CA ARG A 34 7.96 -2.22 0.38
C ARG A 34 6.91 -1.12 0.33
N PHE A 35 5.68 -1.42 0.73
CA PHE A 35 4.60 -0.44 0.74
C PHE A 35 4.95 0.69 1.72
N HIS A 36 5.14 0.38 3.00
CA HIS A 36 5.41 1.41 4.01
C HIS A 36 6.80 2.01 3.87
N GLY A 37 7.82 1.28 3.40
CA GLY A 37 9.16 1.82 3.14
C GLY A 37 9.32 2.50 1.78
N SER A 38 8.27 3.07 1.20
CA SER A 38 8.34 3.74 -0.11
C SER A 38 7.54 5.03 -0.17
N THR A 39 7.94 5.97 -1.03
CA THR A 39 7.19 7.23 -1.18
C THR A 39 5.80 7.00 -1.77
N ILE A 40 5.60 5.99 -2.63
CA ILE A 40 4.26 5.67 -3.15
C ILE A 40 3.35 5.12 -2.05
N GLY A 41 3.82 4.25 -1.15
CA GLY A 41 2.97 3.73 -0.09
C GLY A 41 2.65 4.78 0.97
N VAL A 42 3.55 5.72 1.26
CA VAL A 42 3.21 6.92 2.06
C VAL A 42 2.09 7.72 1.39
N LEU A 43 2.22 8.01 0.09
CA LEU A 43 1.19 8.73 -0.65
C LEU A 43 -0.16 7.99 -0.63
N LEU A 44 -0.18 6.69 -0.89
CA LEU A 44 -1.38 5.86 -0.85
C LEU A 44 -2.01 5.82 0.55
N THR A 45 -1.19 5.81 1.61
CA THR A 45 -1.66 5.89 3.00
C THR A 45 -2.30 7.24 3.30
N LEU A 46 -1.68 8.34 2.83
CA LEU A 46 -2.23 9.70 2.99
C LEU A 46 -3.54 9.87 2.21
N LEU A 47 -3.61 9.39 0.96
CA LEU A 47 -4.83 9.36 0.14
C LEU A 47 -5.97 8.66 0.87
N ARG A 48 -5.72 7.44 1.36
CA ARG A 48 -6.71 6.66 2.10
C ARG A 48 -7.15 7.35 3.37
N ARG A 49 -6.21 7.86 4.18
CA ARG A 49 -6.52 8.54 5.44
C ARG A 49 -7.40 9.78 5.20
N THR A 50 -6.99 10.65 4.28
CA THR A 50 -7.72 11.89 3.98
C THR A 50 -9.11 11.60 3.43
N ARG A 51 -9.24 10.55 2.61
CA ARG A 51 -10.53 10.02 2.17
C ARG A 51 -11.39 9.54 3.35
N ASP A 52 -10.84 8.75 4.26
CA ASP A 52 -11.58 8.22 5.43
C ASP A 52 -12.02 9.36 6.38
N VAL A 53 -11.20 10.40 6.56
CA VAL A 53 -11.56 11.61 7.33
C VAL A 53 -12.73 12.36 6.69
N LEU A 54 -12.75 12.50 5.36
CA LEU A 54 -13.87 13.12 4.64
C LEU A 54 -15.14 12.28 4.69
N ALA A 55 -15.03 10.96 4.61
CA ALA A 55 -16.15 10.04 4.78
C ALA A 55 -16.75 10.19 6.18
N ALA A 56 -15.91 10.13 7.22
CA ALA A 56 -16.33 10.33 8.61
C ALA A 56 -17.03 11.68 8.78
N HIS A 57 -16.43 12.77 8.32
CA HIS A 57 -17.02 14.10 8.42
C HIS A 57 -18.38 14.18 7.69
N THR A 58 -18.48 13.62 6.49
CA THR A 58 -19.72 13.63 5.71
C THR A 58 -20.83 12.85 6.41
N LEU A 59 -20.55 11.62 6.84
CA LEU A 59 -21.51 10.77 7.55
C LEU A 59 -21.99 11.43 8.84
N GLN A 60 -21.09 12.03 9.62
CA GLN A 60 -21.42 12.74 10.87
C GLN A 60 -22.30 13.98 10.65
N ASN A 61 -22.30 14.56 9.45
CA ASN A 61 -23.07 15.76 9.11
C ASN A 61 -24.30 15.48 8.23
N LEU A 62 -24.61 14.22 7.93
CA LEU A 62 -25.87 13.86 7.28
C LEU A 62 -27.06 14.24 8.18
N ASP A 63 -28.08 14.84 7.58
CA ASP A 63 -29.32 15.12 8.29
C ASP A 63 -30.18 13.84 8.44
N THR A 64 -31.28 13.93 9.19
CA THR A 64 -32.16 12.77 9.42
C THR A 64 -32.81 12.26 8.14
N GLN A 65 -33.10 13.13 7.18
CA GLN A 65 -33.72 12.73 5.91
C GLN A 65 -32.72 12.00 5.03
N ASP A 66 -31.48 12.49 4.95
CA ASP A 66 -30.35 11.87 4.27
C ASP A 66 -30.05 10.49 4.84
N ILE A 67 -29.99 10.35 6.17
CA ILE A 67 -29.74 9.06 6.81
C ILE A 67 -30.82 8.05 6.42
N VAL A 68 -32.10 8.43 6.46
CA VAL A 68 -33.20 7.54 6.08
C VAL A 68 -33.13 7.18 4.59
N ARG A 69 -32.81 8.15 3.72
CA ARG A 69 -32.65 7.97 2.27
C ARG A 69 -31.54 6.97 1.97
N PHE A 70 -30.33 7.23 2.45
CA PHE A 70 -29.17 6.39 2.17
C PHE A 70 -29.25 5.03 2.85
N SER A 71 -29.85 4.93 4.05
CA SER A 71 -30.06 3.62 4.69
C SER A 71 -30.92 2.68 3.85
N ARG A 72 -31.90 3.21 3.09
CA ARG A 72 -32.71 2.40 2.16
C ARG A 72 -31.89 1.97 0.95
N GLY A 73 -31.19 2.89 0.31
CA GLY A 73 -30.33 2.60 -0.85
C GLY A 73 -29.20 1.62 -0.53
N TRP A 74 -28.62 1.74 0.66
CA TRP A 74 -27.52 0.91 1.13
C TRP A 74 -27.93 -0.56 1.34
N SER A 75 -29.15 -0.81 1.84
CA SER A 75 -29.70 -2.18 1.92
C SER A 75 -29.83 -2.87 0.55
N THR A 76 -29.78 -2.08 -0.53
CA THR A 76 -29.85 -2.54 -1.92
C THR A 76 -28.52 -2.37 -2.69
N GLY A 77 -27.43 -2.02 -2.00
CA GLY A 77 -26.10 -1.86 -2.59
C GLY A 77 -25.88 -0.57 -3.39
N VAL A 78 -26.65 0.48 -3.10
CA VAL A 78 -26.50 1.79 -3.76
C VAL A 78 -25.44 2.62 -3.00
N PRO A 79 -24.40 3.15 -3.68
CA PRO A 79 -23.40 4.01 -3.04
C PRO A 79 -23.99 5.32 -2.53
N ILE A 80 -23.41 5.90 -1.49
CA ILE A 80 -23.62 7.32 -1.14
C ILE A 80 -22.81 8.20 -2.09
N PHE A 81 -21.59 7.77 -2.41
CA PHE A 81 -20.69 8.46 -3.33
C PHE A 81 -20.59 7.63 -4.61
N ASP A 82 -21.25 8.09 -5.66
CA ASP A 82 -21.27 7.44 -6.96
C ASP A 82 -20.72 8.38 -8.04
N TYR A 83 -19.77 7.86 -8.84
CA TYR A 83 -19.16 8.54 -9.98
C TYR A 83 -20.14 8.83 -11.13
N SER A 84 -21.25 8.07 -11.17
CA SER A 84 -22.22 8.07 -12.26
C SER A 84 -23.55 8.76 -11.92
N ASP A 85 -23.69 9.21 -10.68
CA ASP A 85 -24.96 9.74 -10.20
C ASP A 85 -25.23 11.15 -10.75
N THR A 86 -26.34 11.24 -11.48
CA THR A 86 -26.84 12.49 -12.07
C THR A 86 -28.19 12.88 -11.49
N ASP A 87 -28.74 12.06 -10.58
CA ASP A 87 -30.06 12.24 -10.00
C ASP A 87 -30.05 13.44 -9.04
N PRO A 88 -30.86 14.49 -9.31
CA PRO A 88 -31.02 15.60 -8.39
C PRO A 88 -31.50 15.17 -7.00
N GLU A 89 -32.26 14.07 -6.90
CA GLU A 89 -32.79 13.55 -5.63
C GLU A 89 -31.74 12.83 -4.77
N ASN A 90 -30.57 12.52 -5.31
CA ASN A 90 -29.45 11.94 -4.55
C ASN A 90 -28.39 12.98 -4.16
N ARG A 91 -28.56 14.24 -4.60
CA ARG A 91 -27.62 15.31 -4.24
C ARG A 91 -27.67 15.58 -2.75
N LEU A 92 -26.48 15.67 -2.17
CA LEU A 92 -26.28 16.22 -0.84
C LEU A 92 -26.40 17.76 -0.89
N GLY A 93 -26.48 18.42 0.27
CA GLY A 93 -26.34 19.88 0.33
C GLY A 93 -24.99 20.34 -0.25
N THR A 94 -24.90 21.57 -0.75
CA THR A 94 -23.74 22.09 -1.51
C THR A 94 -22.38 21.79 -0.86
N GLN A 95 -22.25 21.96 0.46
CA GLN A 95 -21.00 21.69 1.17
C GLN A 95 -20.64 20.19 1.18
N LEU A 96 -21.62 19.32 1.40
CA LEU A 96 -21.41 17.88 1.42
C LEU A 96 -21.17 17.33 0.00
N SER A 97 -21.76 17.94 -1.04
CA SER A 97 -21.43 17.62 -2.43
C SER A 97 -19.98 17.95 -2.79
N LEU A 98 -19.40 19.02 -2.22
CA LEU A 98 -17.97 19.30 -2.39
C LEU A 98 -17.12 18.21 -1.74
N HIS A 99 -17.46 17.78 -0.51
CA HIS A 99 -16.75 16.69 0.15
C HIS A 99 -16.89 15.35 -0.58
N GLN A 100 -18.05 15.08 -1.16
CA GLN A 100 -18.26 13.92 -2.04
C GLN A 100 -17.31 13.97 -3.24
N GLN A 101 -17.22 15.12 -3.92
CA GLN A 101 -16.31 15.30 -5.06
C GLN A 101 -14.85 15.10 -4.63
N ASP A 102 -14.42 15.75 -3.56
CA ASP A 102 -13.07 15.62 -3.00
C ASP A 102 -12.74 14.15 -2.67
N TRP A 103 -13.69 13.45 -2.05
CA TRP A 103 -13.57 12.05 -1.72
C TRP A 103 -13.45 11.17 -2.98
N LEU A 104 -14.26 11.42 -4.01
CA LEU A 104 -14.23 10.68 -5.27
C LEU A 104 -12.90 10.90 -6.01
N ASP A 105 -12.34 12.10 -5.95
CA ASP A 105 -11.04 12.42 -6.52
C ASP A 105 -9.90 11.70 -5.77
N LEU A 106 -9.94 11.65 -4.43
CA LEU A 106 -8.99 10.89 -3.61
C LEU A 106 -9.06 9.39 -3.89
N HIS A 107 -10.27 8.82 -3.98
CA HIS A 107 -10.45 7.40 -4.31
C HIS A 107 -9.95 7.08 -5.71
N MET A 108 -10.27 7.92 -6.70
CA MET A 108 -9.82 7.76 -8.08
C MET A 108 -8.29 7.81 -8.16
N ALA A 109 -7.65 8.79 -7.49
CA ALA A 109 -6.20 8.90 -7.43
C ALA A 109 -5.56 7.67 -6.78
N TYR A 110 -6.13 7.16 -5.67
CA TYR A 110 -5.66 5.94 -5.01
C TYR A 110 -5.72 4.73 -5.96
N GLN A 111 -6.84 4.54 -6.66
CA GLN A 111 -7.01 3.42 -7.59
C GLN A 111 -6.07 3.52 -8.79
N ILE A 112 -5.93 4.69 -9.40
CA ILE A 112 -5.01 4.91 -10.53
C ILE A 112 -3.56 4.58 -10.12
N LEU A 113 -3.17 4.98 -8.91
CA LEU A 113 -1.80 4.78 -8.45
C LEU A 113 -1.53 3.35 -7.98
N LEU A 114 -2.54 2.59 -7.52
CA LEU A 114 -2.38 1.22 -7.05
C LEU A 114 -2.66 0.17 -8.13
N GLU A 115 -3.85 0.21 -8.74
CA GLU A 115 -4.40 -0.77 -9.66
C GLU A 115 -5.30 -0.08 -10.71
N PRO A 116 -4.73 0.39 -11.83
CA PRO A 116 -5.43 1.32 -12.72
C PRO A 116 -6.40 0.64 -13.70
N ARG A 117 -7.09 -0.43 -13.28
CA ARG A 117 -8.16 -1.09 -14.08
C ARG A 117 -9.27 -0.13 -14.53
N PHE A 118 -9.38 1.02 -13.88
CA PHE A 118 -10.33 2.10 -14.17
C PHE A 118 -9.96 2.97 -15.37
N LEU A 119 -8.68 2.98 -15.81
CA LEU A 119 -8.26 3.73 -17.01
C LEU A 119 -8.59 3.00 -18.33
N SER A 120 -8.93 1.70 -18.27
CA SER A 120 -9.34 0.90 -19.44
C SER A 120 -10.86 0.81 -19.67
N VAL A 121 -11.66 1.21 -18.68
CA VAL A 121 -13.11 1.40 -18.86
C VAL A 121 -13.30 2.69 -19.68
N PRO A 122 -14.31 2.85 -20.54
CA PRO A 122 -14.61 4.15 -21.13
C PRO A 122 -15.10 5.09 -20.03
N ALA A 123 -14.16 5.64 -19.26
CA ALA A 123 -14.33 6.72 -18.28
C ALA A 123 -14.57 8.04 -19.03
N HIS A 124 -15.58 8.06 -19.90
CA HIS A 124 -15.90 9.20 -20.76
C HIS A 124 -16.46 10.42 -20.00
N SER A 125 -16.43 10.42 -18.67
CA SER A 125 -16.97 11.52 -17.85
C SER A 125 -16.00 12.11 -16.82
N TRP A 126 -14.99 11.39 -16.34
CA TRP A 126 -14.18 11.86 -15.22
C TRP A 126 -12.78 12.31 -15.63
N ALA A 127 -12.45 13.55 -15.27
CA ALA A 127 -11.22 14.23 -15.66
C ALA A 127 -10.04 13.70 -14.82
N THR A 128 -9.49 12.55 -15.22
CA THR A 128 -8.49 11.77 -14.47
C THR A 128 -7.33 12.61 -13.95
N ARG A 129 -6.79 13.50 -14.78
CA ARG A 129 -5.66 14.34 -14.41
C ARG A 129 -6.06 15.32 -13.31
N GLU A 130 -7.19 15.98 -13.50
CA GLU A 130 -7.78 16.93 -12.58
C GLU A 130 -8.06 16.27 -11.21
N SER A 131 -8.52 15.02 -11.21
CA SER A 131 -8.73 14.25 -9.97
C SER A 131 -7.43 13.94 -9.23
N VAL A 132 -6.40 13.47 -9.94
CA VAL A 132 -5.09 13.21 -9.32
C VAL A 132 -4.50 14.51 -8.77
N GLN A 133 -4.59 15.61 -9.52
CA GLN A 133 -4.11 16.92 -9.07
C GLN A 133 -4.91 17.44 -7.87
N SER A 134 -6.23 17.29 -7.87
CA SER A 134 -7.10 17.72 -6.78
C SER A 134 -6.83 16.89 -5.52
N ALA A 135 -6.72 15.57 -5.64
CA ALA A 135 -6.35 14.68 -4.55
C ALA A 135 -5.00 15.06 -3.92
N LEU A 136 -3.98 15.31 -4.74
CA LEU A 136 -2.67 15.78 -4.27
C LEU A 136 -2.76 17.14 -3.58
N HIS A 137 -3.57 18.05 -4.12
CA HIS A 137 -3.79 19.36 -3.50
C HIS A 137 -4.45 19.22 -2.13
N ILE A 138 -5.51 18.43 -2.01
CA ILE A 138 -6.25 18.19 -0.77
C ILE A 138 -5.30 17.61 0.29
N ILE A 139 -4.52 16.58 -0.05
CA ILE A 139 -3.57 15.98 0.89
C ILE A 139 -2.54 17.01 1.35
N TRP A 140 -1.96 17.77 0.42
CA TRP A 140 -0.92 18.73 0.79
C TRP A 140 -1.46 19.82 1.70
N VAL A 141 -2.65 20.35 1.42
CA VAL A 141 -3.31 21.34 2.29
C VAL A 141 -3.59 20.77 3.68
N GLN A 142 -4.12 19.54 3.77
CA GLN A 142 -4.48 18.94 5.06
C GLN A 142 -3.27 18.50 5.88
N SER A 143 -2.18 18.15 5.21
CA SER A 143 -0.99 17.54 5.79
C SER A 143 0.21 18.50 5.90
N GLU A 144 0.01 19.76 5.51
CA GLU A 144 1.02 20.82 5.58
C GLU A 144 1.59 20.95 7.00
N GLU A 145 2.91 21.05 7.12
CA GLU A 145 3.64 21.17 8.39
C GLU A 145 3.55 19.94 9.33
N LYS A 146 2.93 18.84 8.87
CA LYS A 146 2.81 17.59 9.64
C LYS A 146 3.36 16.39 8.88
N GLU A 147 2.93 16.21 7.64
CA GLU A 147 3.31 15.04 6.82
C GLU A 147 3.75 15.44 5.41
N MET A 148 3.57 16.71 5.09
CA MET A 148 4.11 17.34 3.89
C MET A 148 4.77 18.67 4.26
N LEU A 149 5.78 19.02 3.46
CA LEU A 149 6.50 20.28 3.56
C LEU A 149 5.53 21.46 3.44
N PRO A 150 5.79 22.57 4.16
CA PRO A 150 5.00 23.78 4.00
C PRO A 150 5.10 24.30 2.57
N ARG A 151 3.96 24.75 2.04
CA ARG A 151 3.87 25.43 0.75
C ARG A 151 4.48 26.81 0.88
N LEU A 152 5.16 27.26 -0.18
CA LEU A 152 5.69 28.62 -0.18
C LEU A 152 4.53 29.61 -0.42
N PRO A 153 4.51 30.78 0.24
CA PRO A 153 3.47 31.81 0.01
C PRO A 153 3.35 32.28 -1.45
N SER A 154 4.40 32.08 -2.25
CA SER A 154 4.46 32.38 -3.69
C SER A 154 3.80 31.30 -4.57
N GLU A 155 3.57 30.10 -4.06
CA GLU A 155 2.96 28.97 -4.77
C GLU A 155 1.44 29.08 -4.71
N ARG A 156 0.88 29.98 -5.53
CA ARG A 156 -0.58 30.12 -5.66
C ARG A 156 -1.25 28.96 -6.42
N GLY A 157 -0.47 28.05 -7.00
CA GLY A 157 -0.97 26.88 -7.74
C GLY A 157 -0.85 25.60 -6.92
N GLY A 158 -1.84 24.71 -7.02
CA GLY A 158 -1.74 23.36 -6.48
C GLY A 158 -0.81 22.46 -7.31
N PRO A 159 -0.58 21.21 -6.88
CA PRO A 159 0.21 20.23 -7.60
C PRO A 159 -0.19 20.07 -9.06
N ARG A 160 0.81 19.90 -9.92
CA ARG A 160 0.63 19.70 -11.36
C ARG A 160 1.31 18.44 -11.84
N ILE A 161 0.50 17.60 -12.48
CA ILE A 161 0.99 16.44 -13.22
C ILE A 161 1.17 16.87 -14.67
N LEU A 162 2.42 16.87 -15.12
CA LEU A 162 2.81 17.16 -16.49
C LEU A 162 2.88 15.87 -17.32
N GLY A 163 2.96 16.03 -18.64
CA GLY A 163 3.06 14.89 -19.56
C GLY A 163 1.76 14.11 -19.76
N GLN A 164 1.81 13.11 -20.66
CA GLN A 164 0.64 12.29 -20.98
C GLN A 164 0.44 11.23 -19.89
N MET A 165 -0.76 11.21 -19.29
CA MET A 165 -1.17 10.14 -18.40
C MET A 165 -1.59 8.94 -19.23
N SER A 166 -0.83 7.86 -19.14
CA SER A 166 -1.09 6.63 -19.86
C SER A 166 -0.89 5.41 -18.98
N LEU A 167 -1.72 4.40 -19.24
CA LEU A 167 -1.52 3.06 -18.76
C LEU A 167 -0.28 2.44 -19.40
N VAL A 168 0.38 1.58 -18.65
CA VAL A 168 1.48 0.76 -19.15
C VAL A 168 0.92 -0.64 -19.42
N ALA A 169 0.64 -0.92 -20.68
CA ALA A 169 0.21 -2.24 -21.14
C ALA A 169 1.18 -2.81 -22.17
N GLY A 170 1.27 -4.13 -22.22
CA GLY A 170 2.02 -4.89 -23.23
C GLY A 170 1.35 -6.22 -23.54
N ASN A 171 2.00 -7.06 -24.33
CA ASN A 171 1.45 -8.37 -24.72
C ASN A 171 1.19 -9.30 -23.53
N GLU A 172 1.91 -9.09 -22.42
CA GLU A 172 1.79 -9.84 -21.16
C GLU A 172 0.63 -9.37 -20.27
N GLY A 173 0.06 -8.18 -20.53
CA GLY A 173 -1.00 -7.59 -19.70
C GLY A 173 -0.71 -6.14 -19.28
N LEU A 174 -1.47 -5.68 -18.29
CA LEU A 174 -1.37 -4.35 -17.72
C LEU A 174 -0.41 -4.36 -16.52
N LEU A 175 0.53 -3.42 -16.47
CA LEU A 175 1.36 -3.20 -15.29
C LEU A 175 0.67 -2.25 -14.31
N SER A 176 0.66 -2.64 -13.03
CA SER A 176 0.15 -1.85 -11.92
C SER A 176 1.14 -1.83 -10.76
N THR A 177 1.03 -0.84 -9.88
CA THR A 177 1.86 -0.77 -8.67
C THR A 177 1.64 -1.98 -7.78
N ARG A 178 0.39 -2.48 -7.69
CA ARG A 178 0.11 -3.76 -7.01
C ARG A 178 0.93 -4.89 -7.63
N LEU A 179 0.88 -5.09 -8.95
CA LEU A 179 1.65 -6.17 -9.59
C LEU A 179 3.16 -6.01 -9.40
N LEU A 180 3.70 -4.78 -9.34
CA LEU A 180 5.11 -4.57 -9.01
C LEU A 180 5.44 -5.07 -7.59
N LEU A 181 4.60 -4.77 -6.60
CA LEU A 181 4.77 -5.25 -5.23
C LEU A 181 4.69 -6.78 -5.16
N GLU A 182 3.69 -7.38 -5.82
CA GLU A 182 3.49 -8.84 -5.86
C GLU A 182 4.68 -9.55 -6.51
N CYS A 183 5.14 -9.05 -7.66
CA CYS A 183 6.31 -9.59 -8.34
C CYS A 183 7.55 -9.51 -7.45
N ALA A 184 7.73 -8.43 -6.70
CA ALA A 184 8.88 -8.31 -5.79
C ALA A 184 8.79 -9.27 -4.59
N ALA A 185 7.59 -9.51 -4.07
CA ALA A 185 7.37 -10.50 -3.02
C ALA A 185 7.67 -11.92 -3.52
N VAL A 186 7.18 -12.28 -4.71
CA VAL A 186 7.52 -13.55 -5.36
C VAL A 186 9.03 -13.65 -5.65
N LEU A 187 9.67 -12.56 -6.09
CA LEU A 187 11.12 -12.56 -6.27
C LEU A 187 11.85 -12.79 -4.95
N ASP A 188 11.42 -12.21 -3.83
CA ASP A 188 11.99 -12.52 -2.51
C ASP A 188 11.79 -13.99 -2.12
N GLU A 189 10.67 -14.59 -2.49
CA GLU A 189 10.41 -16.01 -2.26
C GLU A 189 11.31 -16.93 -3.10
N VAL A 190 11.79 -16.50 -4.26
CA VAL A 190 12.55 -17.36 -5.19
C VAL A 190 14.04 -17.07 -5.21
N THR A 191 14.45 -15.88 -4.82
CA THR A 191 15.86 -15.45 -4.78
C THR A 191 16.63 -15.93 -3.55
N GLN A 192 16.07 -16.90 -2.83
CA GLN A 192 16.56 -17.42 -1.55
C GLN A 192 18.05 -17.78 -1.55
N GLN A 193 18.64 -18.17 -2.69
CA GLN A 193 20.08 -18.30 -2.82
C GLN A 193 20.56 -18.10 -4.27
N THR A 194 21.27 -16.99 -4.55
CA THR A 194 22.39 -17.07 -5.49
C THR A 194 23.51 -17.89 -4.83
N GLY A 195 23.38 -19.21 -4.98
CA GLY A 195 24.29 -20.22 -4.46
C GLY A 195 23.55 -21.51 -4.07
N THR A 196 23.72 -22.60 -4.80
CA THR A 196 23.35 -23.97 -4.42
C THR A 196 21.89 -24.35 -4.03
N PHE A 197 21.05 -23.58 -3.30
CA PHE A 197 19.68 -24.06 -3.01
C PHE A 197 18.82 -24.18 -4.25
N ASN A 198 18.84 -23.27 -5.24
CA ASN A 198 18.04 -23.53 -6.46
C ASN A 198 18.52 -24.75 -7.26
N ARG A 199 19.73 -25.27 -6.98
CA ARG A 199 20.20 -26.57 -7.49
C ARG A 199 19.84 -27.75 -6.58
N TYR A 200 19.42 -27.51 -5.33
CA TYR A 200 19.12 -28.52 -4.31
C TYR A 200 17.72 -28.41 -3.70
N ALA A 201 16.91 -27.44 -4.14
CA ALA A 201 15.54 -27.22 -3.74
C ALA A 201 14.72 -28.40 -4.25
N ASP A 202 13.74 -28.81 -3.45
CA ASP A 202 12.87 -29.90 -3.82
C ASP A 202 12.24 -29.60 -5.21
N PRO A 203 12.27 -30.55 -6.17
CA PRO A 203 11.67 -30.34 -7.48
C PRO A 203 10.20 -29.92 -7.44
N ALA A 204 9.44 -30.28 -6.40
CA ALA A 204 8.07 -29.81 -6.18
C ALA A 204 8.02 -28.32 -5.84
N LEU A 205 8.94 -27.83 -5.01
CA LEU A 205 9.09 -26.40 -4.71
C LEU A 205 9.44 -25.61 -5.98
N LEU A 206 10.39 -26.10 -6.77
CA LEU A 206 10.75 -25.45 -8.05
C LEU A 206 9.57 -25.39 -9.04
N ARG A 207 8.73 -26.43 -9.09
CA ARG A 207 7.50 -26.43 -9.90
C ARG A 207 6.45 -25.46 -9.38
N MET A 208 6.26 -25.38 -8.06
CA MET A 208 5.33 -24.44 -7.44
C MET A 208 5.74 -22.99 -7.75
N LEU A 209 7.01 -22.66 -7.54
CA LEU A 209 7.57 -21.34 -7.85
C LEU A 209 7.50 -21.02 -9.36
N GLY A 210 7.74 -22.01 -10.23
CA GLY A 210 7.56 -21.85 -11.68
C GLY A 210 6.13 -21.49 -12.06
N LYS A 211 5.12 -22.16 -11.48
CA LYS A 211 3.70 -21.81 -11.71
C LYS A 211 3.38 -20.37 -11.28
N VAL A 212 3.94 -19.90 -10.17
CA VAL A 212 3.74 -18.52 -9.68
C VAL A 212 4.35 -17.52 -10.65
N PHE A 213 5.56 -17.77 -11.15
CA PHE A 213 6.17 -16.92 -12.19
C PHE A 213 5.45 -16.98 -13.53
N ASP A 214 4.87 -18.11 -13.92
CA ASP A 214 4.09 -18.23 -15.16
C ASP A 214 2.73 -17.50 -15.07
N SER A 215 2.30 -17.12 -13.86
CA SER A 215 1.07 -16.37 -13.61
C SER A 215 1.21 -14.86 -13.86
N GLU A 216 0.19 -14.09 -13.46
CA GLU A 216 0.21 -12.62 -13.48
C GLU A 216 1.35 -12.03 -12.62
N TYR A 217 1.77 -12.72 -11.57
CA TYR A 217 2.82 -12.26 -10.67
C TYR A 217 4.20 -12.15 -11.33
N GLY A 218 4.46 -12.93 -12.39
CA GLY A 218 5.70 -12.81 -13.16
C GLY A 218 5.66 -11.75 -14.29
N ILE A 219 4.52 -11.08 -14.52
CA ILE A 219 4.38 -10.10 -15.61
C ILE A 219 5.47 -9.02 -15.54
N PRO A 220 5.73 -8.33 -14.40
CA PRO A 220 6.75 -7.29 -14.35
C PRO A 220 8.15 -7.79 -14.72
N TYR A 221 8.50 -9.00 -14.27
CA TYR A 221 9.79 -9.62 -14.59
C TYR A 221 9.94 -9.84 -16.10
N ARG A 222 8.96 -10.51 -16.73
CA ARG A 222 8.97 -10.74 -18.19
C ARG A 222 8.96 -9.44 -18.98
N PHE A 223 8.23 -8.44 -18.50
CA PHE A 223 8.22 -7.10 -19.11
C PHE A 223 9.60 -6.46 -19.08
N ALA A 224 10.32 -6.59 -17.96
CA ALA A 224 11.65 -6.04 -17.79
C ALA A 224 12.66 -6.68 -18.75
N GLU A 225 12.68 -8.01 -18.83
CA GLU A 225 13.57 -8.74 -19.75
C GLU A 225 13.27 -8.44 -21.22
N TYR A 226 11.99 -8.41 -21.59
CA TYR A 226 11.55 -8.05 -22.94
C TYR A 226 12.06 -6.65 -23.35
N LEU A 227 11.92 -5.66 -22.46
CA LEU A 227 12.37 -4.30 -22.72
C LEU A 227 13.89 -4.14 -22.68
N ALA A 228 14.56 -4.90 -21.82
CA ALA A 228 16.02 -4.92 -21.75
C ALA A 228 16.64 -5.62 -22.96
N GLY A 229 15.89 -6.49 -23.65
CA GLY A 229 16.37 -7.30 -24.76
C GLY A 229 17.36 -8.39 -24.32
N ARG A 230 17.34 -8.77 -23.04
CA ARG A 230 18.24 -9.75 -22.43
C ARG A 230 17.65 -10.30 -21.13
N GLU A 231 18.19 -11.42 -20.69
CA GLU A 231 17.93 -11.95 -19.35
C GLU A 231 18.44 -10.96 -18.29
N LEU A 232 17.63 -10.74 -17.26
CA LEU A 232 17.96 -9.90 -16.11
C LEU A 232 18.09 -10.80 -14.89
N ASP A 233 19.03 -10.49 -14.01
CA ASP A 233 19.03 -11.18 -12.73
C ASP A 233 17.88 -10.64 -11.83
N PRO A 234 17.31 -11.49 -10.96
CA PRO A 234 16.22 -11.09 -10.06
C PRO A 234 16.51 -9.89 -9.16
N ILE A 235 17.75 -9.71 -8.72
CA ILE A 235 18.15 -8.57 -7.86
C ILE A 235 18.05 -7.27 -8.65
N THR A 236 18.49 -7.28 -9.92
CA THR A 236 18.33 -6.16 -10.83
C THR A 236 16.85 -5.79 -11.03
N VAL A 237 15.96 -6.77 -11.23
CA VAL A 237 14.52 -6.51 -11.35
C VAL A 237 13.94 -5.95 -10.03
N MET A 238 14.32 -6.51 -8.88
CA MET A 238 13.90 -5.98 -7.57
C MET A 238 14.37 -4.53 -7.33
N ALA A 239 15.58 -4.18 -7.76
CA ALA A 239 16.08 -2.80 -7.68
C ALA A 239 15.32 -1.85 -8.61
N MET A 240 14.89 -2.31 -9.79
CA MET A 240 14.01 -1.53 -10.66
C MET A 240 12.64 -1.30 -10.02
N ILE A 241 12.10 -2.31 -9.33
CA ILE A 241 10.85 -2.18 -8.59
C ILE A 241 11.03 -1.20 -7.43
N ASP A 242 12.08 -1.31 -6.62
CA ASP A 242 12.35 -0.38 -5.52
C ASP A 242 12.50 1.06 -6.02
N PHE A 243 13.23 1.27 -7.12
CA PHE A 243 13.31 2.57 -7.80
C PHE A 243 11.94 3.10 -8.27
N ALA A 244 11.09 2.21 -8.80
CA ALA A 244 9.77 2.56 -9.29
C ALA A 244 8.80 2.94 -8.16
N LEU A 245 8.87 2.25 -7.02
CA LEU A 245 8.05 2.52 -5.83
C LEU A 245 8.46 3.80 -5.09
N ASN A 246 9.59 4.40 -5.45
CA ASN A 246 10.05 5.66 -4.87
C ASN A 246 9.94 6.86 -5.84
N PRO A 247 8.73 7.22 -6.32
CA PRO A 247 8.53 8.41 -7.14
C PRO A 247 8.78 9.70 -6.36
N VAL A 248 9.02 10.77 -7.11
CA VAL A 248 8.96 12.15 -6.63
C VAL A 248 7.49 12.49 -6.36
N VAL A 249 7.13 12.69 -5.08
CA VAL A 249 5.79 13.13 -4.67
C VAL A 249 5.84 14.61 -4.22
N PRO A 250 5.11 15.52 -4.88
CA PRO A 250 5.00 16.92 -4.46
C PRO A 250 4.57 17.03 -3.00
N GLY A 251 5.21 17.92 -2.24
CA GLY A 251 4.95 18.11 -0.82
C GLY A 251 5.61 17.09 0.11
N LEU A 252 5.84 15.84 -0.31
CA LEU A 252 6.43 14.83 0.58
C LEU A 252 7.95 14.99 0.75
N HIS A 253 8.65 15.27 -0.35
CA HIS A 253 10.12 15.29 -0.39
C HIS A 253 10.68 16.52 -1.10
N SER A 254 9.86 17.16 -1.94
CA SER A 254 10.19 18.36 -2.71
C SER A 254 9.04 19.35 -2.56
N ARG A 255 9.39 20.64 -2.50
CA ARG A 255 8.42 21.74 -2.60
C ARG A 255 8.02 22.02 -4.04
N GLU A 256 8.68 21.41 -5.01
CA GLU A 256 8.31 21.57 -6.41
C GLU A 256 6.86 21.08 -6.62
N PRO A 257 5.96 21.95 -7.07
CA PRO A 257 4.56 21.58 -7.24
C PRO A 257 4.33 20.80 -8.54
N GLU A 258 5.29 20.80 -9.46
CA GLU A 258 5.16 20.17 -10.77
C GLU A 258 5.99 18.88 -10.84
N VAL A 259 5.39 17.82 -11.36
CA VAL A 259 6.07 16.54 -11.60
C VAL A 259 5.56 15.91 -12.89
N GLU A 260 6.48 15.35 -13.68
CA GLU A 260 6.11 14.59 -14.90
C GLU A 260 5.43 13.28 -14.53
N TRP A 261 4.39 12.88 -15.27
CA TRP A 261 3.68 11.61 -15.03
C TRP A 261 4.64 10.41 -15.00
N GLN A 262 5.63 10.41 -15.89
CA GLN A 262 6.65 9.36 -15.95
C GLN A 262 7.53 9.30 -14.69
N GLU A 263 7.73 10.42 -14.00
CA GLU A 263 8.49 10.50 -12.75
C GLU A 263 7.61 10.17 -11.52
N PHE A 264 6.30 10.37 -11.63
CA PHE A 264 5.33 10.18 -10.55
C PHE A 264 4.71 8.77 -10.51
N HIS A 265 4.46 8.15 -11.67
CA HIS A 265 3.70 6.90 -11.79
C HIS A 265 4.62 5.65 -11.76
N PRO A 266 4.49 4.73 -10.76
CA PRO A 266 5.42 3.62 -10.59
C PRO A 266 5.57 2.69 -11.81
N PRO A 267 4.49 2.24 -12.49
CA PRO A 267 4.63 1.46 -13.72
C PRO A 267 5.44 2.18 -14.80
N SER A 268 5.26 3.49 -14.98
CA SER A 268 6.02 4.28 -15.96
C SER A 268 7.50 4.41 -15.59
N ARG A 269 7.81 4.54 -14.30
CA ARG A 269 9.18 4.53 -13.79
C ARG A 269 9.85 3.17 -14.03
N PHE A 270 9.15 2.08 -13.74
CA PHE A 270 9.64 0.71 -13.94
C PHE A 270 10.01 0.46 -15.40
N ILE A 271 9.16 0.87 -16.36
CA ILE A 271 9.45 0.76 -17.79
C ILE A 271 10.68 1.55 -18.20
N SER A 272 10.83 2.76 -17.66
CA SER A 272 12.02 3.59 -17.91
C SER A 272 13.28 2.88 -17.44
N ALA A 273 13.25 2.30 -16.24
CA ALA A 273 14.36 1.54 -15.67
C ALA A 273 14.67 0.26 -16.48
N ALA A 274 13.64 -0.50 -16.86
CA ALA A 274 13.77 -1.70 -17.69
C ALA A 274 14.39 -1.40 -19.07
N ARG A 275 13.99 -0.31 -19.72
CA ARG A 275 14.61 0.12 -21.00
C ARG A 275 16.07 0.52 -20.82
N ALA A 276 16.38 1.25 -19.74
CA ALA A 276 17.76 1.62 -19.43
C ALA A 276 18.65 0.39 -19.22
N ALA A 277 18.08 -0.71 -18.71
CA ALA A 277 18.76 -1.99 -18.43
C ALA A 277 19.46 -2.63 -19.62
N SER A 278 18.99 -2.36 -20.85
CA SER A 278 19.63 -2.83 -22.09
C SER A 278 21.11 -2.41 -22.19
N SER A 279 21.45 -1.26 -21.61
CA SER A 279 22.79 -0.65 -21.67
C SER A 279 23.57 -0.73 -20.35
N LEU A 280 22.97 -1.32 -19.31
CA LEU A 280 23.60 -1.44 -18.00
C LEU A 280 24.65 -2.55 -18.03
N ASP A 281 25.92 -2.21 -17.79
CA ASP A 281 27.01 -3.16 -17.57
C ASP A 281 26.95 -3.71 -16.13
N ILE A 282 25.82 -4.31 -15.79
CA ILE A 282 25.63 -4.98 -14.50
C ILE A 282 26.15 -6.39 -14.65
N ARG A 283 27.28 -6.68 -14.00
CA ARG A 283 27.67 -8.07 -13.73
C ARG A 283 26.55 -8.68 -12.90
N SER A 284 25.96 -9.77 -13.39
CA SER A 284 24.95 -10.53 -12.65
C SER A 284 25.41 -10.73 -11.20
N PHE A 285 24.52 -10.46 -10.26
CA PHE A 285 24.80 -10.70 -8.85
C PHE A 285 25.01 -12.20 -8.63
N THR A 286 26.24 -12.59 -8.27
CA THR A 286 26.59 -13.99 -7.97
C THR A 286 26.50 -14.34 -6.48
N SER A 287 26.16 -13.34 -5.66
CA SER A 287 25.95 -13.43 -4.21
C SER A 287 24.96 -12.34 -3.77
N TRP A 288 24.59 -12.35 -2.49
CA TRP A 288 23.76 -11.32 -1.87
C TRP A 288 24.29 -9.90 -2.15
N PRO A 289 23.42 -8.96 -2.57
CA PRO A 289 23.89 -7.63 -2.93
C PRO A 289 24.24 -6.85 -1.66
N SER A 290 25.41 -6.22 -1.64
CA SER A 290 25.73 -5.26 -0.58
C SER A 290 24.89 -3.99 -0.73
N ALA A 291 24.69 -3.25 0.36
CA ALA A 291 24.06 -1.92 0.32
C ALA A 291 24.73 -1.00 -0.71
N GLN A 292 26.07 -1.04 -0.80
CA GLN A 292 26.82 -0.27 -1.77
C GLN A 292 26.50 -0.66 -3.22
N SER A 293 26.34 -1.96 -3.49
CA SER A 293 26.01 -2.47 -4.82
C SER A 293 24.60 -2.09 -5.25
N VAL A 294 23.61 -2.18 -4.35
CA VAL A 294 22.24 -1.72 -4.61
C VAL A 294 22.20 -0.22 -4.85
N ASN A 295 22.87 0.57 -4.00
CA ASN A 295 22.93 2.02 -4.14
C ASN A 295 23.60 2.45 -5.45
N ALA A 296 24.68 1.77 -5.86
CA ALA A 296 25.33 2.03 -7.15
C ALA A 296 24.40 1.72 -8.33
N LEU A 297 23.63 0.62 -8.25
CA LEU A 297 22.63 0.29 -9.26
C LEU A 297 21.51 1.34 -9.35
N HIS A 298 20.97 1.78 -8.21
CA HIS A 298 19.97 2.86 -8.19
C HIS A 298 20.52 4.17 -8.77
N GLN A 299 21.77 4.54 -8.45
CA GLN A 299 22.41 5.72 -9.03
C GLN A 299 22.56 5.61 -10.56
N GLU A 300 22.93 4.44 -11.06
CA GLU A 300 23.04 4.21 -12.50
C GLU A 300 21.66 4.25 -13.19
N ILE A 301 20.63 3.65 -12.58
CA ILE A 301 19.24 3.75 -13.09
C ILE A 301 18.78 5.21 -13.14
N VAL A 302 19.00 5.98 -12.06
CA VAL A 302 18.69 7.42 -12.01
C VAL A 302 19.45 8.17 -13.10
N HIS A 303 20.74 7.91 -13.27
CA HIS A 303 21.57 8.58 -14.28
C HIS A 303 21.08 8.30 -15.71
N ARG A 304 20.73 7.04 -16.01
CA ARG A 304 20.30 6.62 -17.35
C ARG A 304 18.87 7.04 -17.69
N THR A 305 17.98 7.02 -16.71
CA THR A 305 16.58 7.40 -16.91
C THR A 305 16.35 8.90 -16.82
N GLY A 306 17.22 9.62 -16.11
CA GLY A 306 17.03 11.03 -15.77
C GLY A 306 15.93 11.25 -14.72
N LEU A 307 15.33 10.20 -14.17
CA LEU A 307 14.24 10.29 -13.20
C LEU A 307 14.81 10.26 -11.78
N ARG A 308 14.34 11.15 -10.92
CA ARG A 308 14.82 11.22 -9.54
C ARG A 308 14.15 10.15 -8.68
N MET A 309 14.82 9.78 -7.59
CA MET A 309 14.29 8.87 -6.57
C MET A 309 13.81 9.69 -5.37
N GLY A 310 12.53 9.54 -5.04
CA GLY A 310 11.93 10.20 -3.88
C GLY A 310 12.48 9.66 -2.56
N LYS A 311 12.29 10.42 -1.48
CA LYS A 311 12.65 10.03 -0.12
C LYS A 311 11.60 10.49 0.86
N VAL A 312 11.40 9.76 1.95
CA VAL A 312 10.56 10.23 3.07
C VAL A 312 11.42 11.06 4.01
N VAL A 313 10.95 12.25 4.38
CA VAL A 313 11.68 13.17 5.26
C VAL A 313 11.20 12.97 6.70
N PRO A 314 12.00 12.37 7.61
CA PRO A 314 11.57 12.07 8.99
C PRO A 314 11.29 13.32 9.84
N THR A 315 11.88 14.47 9.51
CA THR A 315 11.72 15.73 10.26
C THR A 315 10.31 16.33 10.17
N LEU A 316 9.37 15.68 9.49
CA LEU A 316 7.98 16.10 9.39
C LEU A 316 7.17 15.68 10.62
N SER A 317 7.56 14.61 11.32
CA SER A 317 6.83 14.13 12.50
C SER A 317 7.25 14.86 13.78
N SER A 318 6.30 15.04 14.71
CA SER A 318 6.53 15.71 16.00
C SER A 318 7.14 14.80 17.06
N ALA A 319 7.05 13.47 16.87
CA ALA A 319 7.70 12.49 17.72
C ALA A 319 9.20 12.37 17.37
N SER A 320 9.97 11.66 18.20
CA SER A 320 11.41 11.41 17.99
C SER A 320 11.73 9.94 17.69
N SER A 321 10.75 9.05 17.82
CA SER A 321 10.86 7.62 17.53
C SER A 321 9.49 6.98 17.29
N ILE A 322 9.47 5.83 16.63
CA ILE A 322 8.26 5.01 16.50
C ILE A 322 7.69 4.65 17.88
N ARG A 323 8.55 4.36 18.87
CA ARG A 323 8.13 4.02 20.25
C ARG A 323 7.37 5.16 20.90
N GLU A 324 7.82 6.39 20.68
CA GLU A 324 7.11 7.56 21.16
C GLU A 324 5.75 7.70 20.47
N CYS A 325 5.66 7.50 19.15
CA CYS A 325 4.38 7.52 18.43
C CYS A 325 3.38 6.50 18.98
N ALA A 326 3.86 5.30 19.33
CA ALA A 326 3.05 4.20 19.83
C ALA A 326 2.62 4.40 21.30
N THR A 327 3.46 5.00 22.14
CA THR A 327 3.18 5.11 23.59
C THR A 327 2.58 6.45 24.01
N ARG A 328 2.74 7.50 23.20
CA ARG A 328 2.21 8.83 23.49
C ARG A 328 0.69 8.86 23.34
N VAL A 329 -0.03 9.37 24.32
CA VAL A 329 -1.49 9.55 24.25
C VAL A 329 -1.81 10.53 23.11
N LEU A 330 -2.29 9.98 22.00
CA LEU A 330 -2.62 10.71 20.77
C LEU A 330 -4.01 10.27 20.30
N HIS A 331 -4.76 11.19 19.70
CA HIS A 331 -5.95 10.80 18.97
C HIS A 331 -5.57 9.92 17.77
N TYR A 332 -6.39 8.93 17.42
CA TYR A 332 -6.11 7.99 16.32
C TYR A 332 -5.70 8.70 15.02
N ALA A 333 -6.41 9.78 14.67
CA ALA A 333 -6.15 10.61 13.49
C ALA A 333 -4.77 11.32 13.50
N GLN A 334 -4.13 11.46 14.66
CA GLN A 334 -2.79 12.02 14.83
C GLN A 334 -1.71 10.92 14.88
N ARG A 335 -2.04 9.77 15.50
CA ARG A 335 -1.10 8.66 15.66
C ARG A 335 -0.71 8.03 14.33
N VAL A 336 -1.68 7.70 13.48
CA VAL A 336 -1.43 7.03 12.19
C VAL A 336 -0.42 7.79 11.30
N PRO A 337 -0.53 9.12 11.15
CA PRO A 337 0.48 9.97 10.49
C PRO A 337 1.90 9.86 11.03
N GLU A 338 2.07 10.07 12.34
CA GLU A 338 3.38 10.12 12.97
C GLU A 338 4.06 8.75 12.91
N VAL A 339 3.28 7.70 13.13
CA VAL A 339 3.65 6.30 12.90
C VAL A 339 4.09 6.11 11.45
N THR A 340 3.24 6.41 10.46
CA THR A 340 3.51 6.14 9.04
C THR A 340 4.83 6.76 8.61
N LEU A 341 5.06 8.05 8.87
CA LEU A 341 6.29 8.72 8.41
C LEU A 341 7.55 8.20 9.08
N PHE A 342 7.52 7.93 10.39
CA PHE A 342 8.67 7.38 11.10
C PHE A 342 8.97 5.97 10.63
N TYR A 343 7.95 5.11 10.56
CA TYR A 343 8.09 3.76 10.02
C TYR A 343 8.67 3.81 8.60
N SER A 344 8.11 4.64 7.72
CA SER A 344 8.60 4.77 6.35
C SER A 344 10.04 5.27 6.27
N ALA A 345 10.41 6.29 7.04
CA ALA A 345 11.75 6.84 7.05
C ALA A 345 12.77 5.85 7.64
N ASP A 346 12.42 5.18 8.74
CA ASP A 346 13.28 4.18 9.38
C ASP A 346 13.48 2.97 8.46
N LEU A 347 12.43 2.49 7.78
CA LEU A 347 12.55 1.43 6.78
C LEU A 347 13.45 1.85 5.61
N MET A 348 13.27 3.06 5.07
CA MET A 348 14.14 3.55 4.00
C MET A 348 15.60 3.68 4.48
N HIS A 349 15.81 4.10 5.72
CA HIS A 349 17.14 4.23 6.32
C HIS A 349 17.80 2.88 6.52
N GLU A 350 17.11 1.93 7.14
CA GLU A 350 17.59 0.56 7.34
C GLU A 350 17.85 -0.14 5.99
N ARG A 351 16.99 0.08 4.97
CA ARG A 351 17.22 -0.39 3.59
C ARG A 351 18.56 0.11 3.05
N SER A 352 18.89 1.37 3.30
CA SER A 352 20.09 2.01 2.77
C SER A 352 21.37 1.53 3.45
N LYS A 353 21.28 1.07 4.71
CA LYS A 353 22.40 0.53 5.48
C LYS A 353 22.65 -0.92 5.13
N ASP A 354 21.60 -1.71 5.12
CA ASP A 354 21.68 -3.15 4.88
C ASP A 354 20.35 -3.64 4.30
N PRO A 355 20.28 -3.78 2.96
CA PRO A 355 19.10 -4.28 2.27
C PRO A 355 18.63 -5.64 2.80
N SER A 356 19.53 -6.43 3.40
CA SER A 356 19.19 -7.73 3.95
C SER A 356 18.32 -7.67 5.22
N LEU A 357 18.17 -6.50 5.86
CA LEU A 357 17.53 -6.40 7.18
C LEU A 357 16.01 -6.33 7.18
N ILE A 358 15.39 -5.90 6.09
CA ILE A 358 13.98 -5.49 6.06
C ILE A 358 13.20 -6.18 4.93
N SER A 359 13.55 -7.43 4.60
CA SER A 359 12.98 -8.17 3.46
C SER A 359 13.13 -7.41 2.14
N HIS A 360 14.37 -7.20 1.73
CA HIS A 360 14.68 -6.74 0.38
C HIS A 360 15.79 -7.62 -0.18
N TYR A 361 15.53 -8.21 -1.35
CA TYR A 361 16.49 -9.02 -2.12
C TYR A 361 16.67 -10.48 -1.65
N GLY A 362 15.61 -11.15 -1.19
CA GLY A 362 15.57 -12.62 -1.09
C GLY A 362 15.89 -13.28 0.26
N MET A 363 16.18 -12.51 1.32
CA MET A 363 16.84 -12.98 2.56
C MET A 363 16.02 -13.88 3.49
N ASN A 364 14.75 -14.12 3.19
CA ASN A 364 13.81 -14.49 4.23
C ASN A 364 13.78 -15.99 4.61
N PHE A 365 14.65 -16.82 4.03
CA PHE A 365 14.53 -18.28 4.18
C PHE A 365 15.64 -18.98 4.97
N VAL A 366 16.79 -18.35 5.22
CA VAL A 366 17.92 -19.08 5.85
C VAL A 366 18.71 -18.23 6.84
N GLY A 367 18.74 -18.71 8.09
CA GLY A 367 19.64 -18.22 9.15
C GLY A 367 18.92 -17.52 10.31
N PRO A 368 19.62 -17.27 11.43
CA PRO A 368 19.05 -16.64 12.62
C PRO A 368 18.44 -15.25 12.34
N GLY A 369 18.97 -14.53 11.34
CA GLY A 369 18.48 -13.21 10.93
C GLY A 369 17.15 -13.22 10.17
N ALA A 370 16.67 -14.38 9.69
CA ALA A 370 15.36 -14.51 9.07
C ALA A 370 14.24 -14.68 10.13
N LEU A 371 14.56 -15.29 11.28
CA LEU A 371 13.59 -15.53 12.36
C LEU A 371 12.93 -14.24 12.85
N ARG A 372 13.65 -13.11 12.88
CA ARG A 372 13.07 -11.82 13.28
C ARG A 372 11.90 -11.37 12.40
N LEU A 373 11.83 -11.81 11.14
CA LEU A 373 10.77 -11.40 10.22
C LEU A 373 9.53 -12.30 10.29
N VAL A 374 9.66 -13.48 10.89
CA VAL A 374 8.57 -14.45 11.09
C VAL A 374 8.14 -14.59 12.56
N ASP A 375 8.99 -14.16 13.50
CA ASP A 375 8.73 -14.21 14.93
C ASP A 375 8.10 -12.89 15.42
N PRO A 376 6.82 -12.91 15.83
CA PRO A 376 6.12 -11.72 16.32
C PRO A 376 6.62 -11.20 17.67
N GLU A 377 7.38 -12.01 18.42
CA GLU A 377 7.89 -11.64 19.76
C GLU A 377 9.30 -11.02 19.73
N GLN A 378 9.94 -10.93 18.55
CA GLN A 378 11.23 -10.24 18.45
C GLN A 378 11.05 -8.72 18.40
N ASP A 379 12.00 -7.99 19.01
CA ASP A 379 12.11 -6.51 19.09
C ASP A 379 12.38 -5.86 17.73
N VAL A 380 11.50 -6.15 16.77
CA VAL A 380 11.44 -5.64 15.40
C VAL A 380 10.01 -5.21 15.06
N TRP A 381 9.20 -4.96 16.09
CA TRP A 381 7.88 -4.33 15.98
C TRP A 381 7.95 -2.98 15.21
N SER A 382 9.11 -2.31 15.21
CA SER A 382 9.41 -1.12 14.40
C SER A 382 9.50 -1.41 12.88
N ILE A 383 9.44 -2.67 12.47
CA ILE A 383 9.50 -3.15 11.07
C ILE A 383 8.20 -3.91 10.72
N PHE A 384 7.19 -3.90 11.59
CA PHE A 384 5.91 -4.58 11.34
C PHE A 384 4.74 -3.72 11.77
N PRO A 385 3.53 -3.95 11.22
CA PRO A 385 2.37 -3.25 11.71
C PRO A 385 2.11 -3.69 13.16
N PRO A 386 1.74 -2.76 14.06
CA PRO A 386 1.28 -3.05 15.41
C PRO A 386 0.23 -4.18 15.47
N LEU A 387 -0.64 -4.21 14.47
CA LEU A 387 -1.68 -5.22 14.30
C LEU A 387 -1.37 -6.08 13.06
N ARG A 388 -1.18 -7.38 13.28
CA ARG A 388 -0.90 -8.39 12.25
C ARG A 388 -2.14 -9.23 11.99
N VAL A 389 -2.31 -9.74 10.77
CA VAL A 389 -3.32 -10.76 10.44
C VAL A 389 -2.59 -12.01 10.00
N THR A 390 -2.78 -13.09 10.74
CA THR A 390 -2.12 -14.37 10.54
C THR A 390 -3.18 -15.46 10.49
N GLU A 391 -3.25 -16.18 9.37
CA GLU A 391 -4.27 -17.23 9.16
C GLU A 391 -5.73 -16.73 9.33
N GLY A 392 -5.97 -15.44 9.05
CA GLY A 392 -7.27 -14.80 9.23
C GLY A 392 -7.58 -14.36 10.67
N ARG A 393 -6.65 -14.57 11.61
CA ARG A 393 -6.73 -14.08 12.99
C ARG A 393 -5.83 -12.89 13.21
N TYR A 394 -6.17 -12.03 14.15
CA TYR A 394 -5.35 -10.87 14.45
C TYR A 394 -4.35 -11.19 15.56
N GLY A 395 -3.18 -10.58 15.49
CA GLY A 395 -2.12 -10.74 16.49
C GLY A 395 -1.32 -9.46 16.65
N TRP A 396 -0.69 -9.29 17.81
CA TRP A 396 0.15 -8.13 18.14
C TRP A 396 1.24 -8.56 19.13
N PRO A 397 2.38 -7.85 19.18
CA PRO A 397 3.41 -8.09 20.18
C PRO A 397 2.90 -7.70 21.57
N ALA A 398 2.44 -8.69 22.35
CA ALA A 398 1.79 -8.45 23.65
C ALA A 398 2.71 -7.81 24.71
N GLU A 399 4.04 -7.86 24.51
CA GLU A 399 5.01 -7.15 25.35
C GLU A 399 5.05 -5.64 25.07
N ASP A 400 4.63 -5.21 23.87
CA ASP A 400 4.71 -3.82 23.40
C ASP A 400 3.34 -3.14 23.26
N ILE A 401 2.27 -3.91 23.04
CA ILE A 401 0.90 -3.44 22.82
C ILE A 401 -0.02 -4.23 23.73
N ASP A 402 -0.70 -3.55 24.65
CA ASP A 402 -1.65 -4.20 25.52
C ASP A 402 -2.97 -4.53 24.80
N ILE A 403 -3.83 -5.32 25.46
CA ILE A 403 -5.12 -5.74 24.90
C ILE A 403 -6.06 -4.56 24.59
N ASP A 404 -5.98 -3.46 25.34
CA ASP A 404 -6.86 -2.31 25.17
C ASP A 404 -6.43 -1.48 23.95
N GLU A 405 -5.11 -1.31 23.76
CA GLU A 405 -4.53 -0.70 22.57
C GLU A 405 -4.79 -1.53 21.32
N ALA A 406 -4.59 -2.86 21.40
CA ALA A 406 -4.88 -3.77 20.30
C ALA A 406 -6.37 -3.74 19.92
N THR A 407 -7.26 -3.74 20.91
CA THR A 407 -8.71 -3.58 20.72
C THR A 407 -9.01 -2.26 20.01
N THR A 408 -8.39 -1.15 20.44
CA THR A 408 -8.57 0.15 19.80
C THR A 408 -8.12 0.16 18.33
N LEU A 409 -6.99 -0.46 18.02
CA LEU A 409 -6.47 -0.60 16.65
C LEU A 409 -7.38 -1.47 15.77
N LEU A 410 -7.91 -2.56 16.32
CA LEU A 410 -8.89 -3.42 15.67
C LEU A 410 -10.17 -2.66 15.33
N ILE A 411 -10.72 -1.92 16.29
CA ILE A 411 -11.91 -1.07 16.11
C ILE A 411 -11.64 -0.01 15.04
N GLY A 412 -10.50 0.69 15.10
CA GLY A 412 -10.14 1.71 14.10
C GLY A 412 -9.99 1.15 12.69
N SER A 413 -9.41 -0.04 12.56
CA SER A 413 -9.28 -0.75 11.27
C SER A 413 -10.64 -1.14 10.70
N ALA A 414 -11.53 -1.66 11.53
CA ALA A 414 -12.90 -2.00 11.17
C ALA A 414 -13.71 -0.75 10.75
N ILE A 415 -13.58 0.36 11.47
CA ILE A 415 -14.24 1.63 11.12
C ILE A 415 -13.74 2.14 9.76
N SER A 416 -12.42 2.10 9.49
CA SER A 416 -11.86 2.48 8.19
C SER A 416 -12.45 1.63 7.05
N SER A 417 -12.55 0.32 7.25
CA SER A 417 -13.21 -0.57 6.28
C SER A 417 -14.70 -0.24 6.10
N ALA A 418 -15.41 0.02 7.20
CA ALA A 418 -16.83 0.32 7.14
C ALA A 418 -17.13 1.67 6.46
N TYR A 419 -16.21 2.64 6.50
CA TYR A 419 -16.36 3.85 5.69
C TYR A 419 -16.39 3.55 4.21
N ASP A 420 -15.51 2.68 3.72
CA ASP A 420 -15.50 2.27 2.31
C ASP A 420 -16.81 1.58 1.91
N ASP A 421 -17.28 0.64 2.75
CA ASP A 421 -18.52 -0.09 2.49
C ASP A 421 -19.75 0.83 2.52
N ALA A 422 -19.79 1.75 3.49
CA ALA A 422 -20.90 2.69 3.67
C ALA A 422 -21.02 3.67 2.49
N VAL A 423 -19.90 4.20 2.02
CA VAL A 423 -19.94 5.24 0.98
C VAL A 423 -19.94 4.67 -0.44
N HIS A 424 -19.31 3.51 -0.69
CA HIS A 424 -19.33 2.85 -2.01
C HIS A 424 -20.52 1.90 -2.23
N GLY A 425 -21.30 1.59 -1.19
CA GLY A 425 -22.46 0.72 -1.33
C GLY A 425 -22.12 -0.75 -1.57
N LEU A 426 -20.99 -1.24 -1.03
CA LEU A 426 -20.62 -2.66 -1.11
C LEU A 426 -21.53 -3.59 -0.27
N GLY A 427 -22.51 -3.01 0.43
CA GLY A 427 -23.47 -3.68 1.31
C GLY A 427 -23.20 -3.36 2.77
N ALA A 428 -24.01 -3.93 3.66
CA ALA A 428 -23.77 -3.79 5.09
C ALA A 428 -22.48 -4.51 5.51
N PRO A 429 -21.61 -3.89 6.34
CA PRO A 429 -20.46 -4.55 6.93
C PRO A 429 -20.94 -5.84 7.58
N SER A 430 -20.54 -6.98 7.00
CA SER A 430 -20.85 -8.28 7.57
C SER A 430 -19.76 -8.64 8.57
N LEU A 431 -20.13 -9.40 9.59
CA LEU A 431 -19.17 -9.95 10.54
C LEU A 431 -18.08 -10.80 9.86
N ALA A 432 -18.36 -11.37 8.69
CA ALA A 432 -17.40 -12.16 7.93
C ALA A 432 -16.16 -11.36 7.50
N HIS A 433 -16.21 -10.03 7.54
CA HIS A 433 -15.09 -9.14 7.20
C HIS A 433 -14.44 -8.49 8.43
N LEU A 434 -14.97 -8.74 9.63
CA LEU A 434 -14.53 -8.12 10.88
C LEU A 434 -13.83 -9.17 11.77
N PRO A 435 -12.91 -8.76 12.67
CA PRO A 435 -12.24 -9.61 13.65
C PRO A 435 -13.19 -10.16 14.74
N ALA A 436 -14.34 -10.74 14.40
CA ALA A 436 -15.33 -11.19 15.36
C ALA A 436 -14.73 -12.16 16.40
N ASP A 437 -13.85 -13.05 15.95
CA ASP A 437 -13.15 -14.05 16.77
C ASP A 437 -12.24 -13.44 17.84
N GLU A 438 -11.85 -12.17 17.71
CA GLU A 438 -10.99 -11.46 18.66
C GLU A 438 -11.78 -10.88 19.84
N PHE A 439 -13.08 -10.68 19.67
CA PHE A 439 -13.97 -10.18 20.72
C PHE A 439 -14.59 -11.36 21.47
N LYS A 440 -14.10 -11.63 22.69
CA LYS A 440 -14.43 -12.84 23.46
C LYS A 440 -15.63 -12.69 24.39
N THR A 441 -16.14 -11.47 24.55
CA THR A 441 -17.22 -11.15 25.49
C THR A 441 -18.33 -10.35 24.80
N ASP A 442 -19.57 -10.54 25.26
CA ASP A 442 -20.72 -9.78 24.77
C ASP A 442 -20.56 -8.28 24.99
N GLU A 443 -19.81 -7.87 26.02
CA GLU A 443 -19.49 -6.47 26.33
C GLU A 443 -18.54 -5.87 25.27
N GLN A 444 -17.47 -6.57 24.90
CA GLN A 444 -16.56 -6.15 23.84
C GLN A 444 -17.25 -6.05 22.49
N ILE A 445 -18.10 -7.03 22.17
CA ILE A 445 -18.91 -7.01 20.95
C ILE A 445 -19.88 -5.82 20.98
N SER A 446 -20.55 -5.59 22.11
CA SER A 446 -21.48 -4.45 22.24
C SER A 446 -20.78 -3.11 22.09
N LEU A 447 -19.62 -2.91 22.73
CA LEU A 447 -18.81 -1.70 22.61
C LEU A 447 -18.36 -1.48 21.15
N PHE A 448 -17.88 -2.53 20.50
CA PHE A 448 -17.50 -2.48 19.09
C PHE A 448 -18.67 -2.06 18.19
N ASN A 449 -19.85 -2.61 18.45
CA ASN A 449 -21.06 -2.32 17.69
C ASN A 449 -21.52 -0.88 17.88
N GLU A 450 -21.45 -0.37 19.11
CA GLU A 450 -21.75 1.02 19.45
C GLU A 450 -20.79 1.96 18.72
N GLU A 451 -19.49 1.67 18.75
CA GLU A 451 -18.46 2.47 18.07
C GLU A 451 -18.63 2.48 16.54
N LEU A 452 -18.89 1.32 15.95
CA LEU A 452 -19.11 1.19 14.50
C LEU A 452 -20.40 1.91 14.07
N THR A 453 -21.48 1.74 14.82
CA THR A 453 -22.76 2.43 14.57
C THR A 453 -22.60 3.94 14.73
N ARG A 454 -21.88 4.38 15.76
CA ARG A 454 -21.58 5.79 16.01
C ARG A 454 -20.77 6.40 14.87
N ALA A 455 -19.76 5.69 14.38
CA ALA A 455 -18.90 6.16 13.30
C ALA A 455 -19.65 6.27 11.95
N VAL A 456 -20.40 5.25 11.58
CA VAL A 456 -21.03 5.15 10.25
C VAL A 456 -22.41 5.82 10.19
N ARG A 457 -23.12 5.91 11.34
CA ARG A 457 -24.50 6.45 11.48
C ARG A 457 -25.60 5.75 10.67
N LEU A 458 -25.24 4.76 9.86
CA LEU A 458 -26.18 3.91 9.14
C LEU A 458 -26.48 2.64 9.97
N PRO A 459 -27.68 2.06 9.85
CA PRO A 459 -28.03 0.84 10.57
C PRO A 459 -27.12 -0.30 10.14
N LEU A 460 -26.38 -0.93 11.05
CA LEU A 460 -25.59 -2.12 10.72
C LEU A 460 -26.47 -3.36 10.83
N SER A 461 -26.51 -4.19 9.78
CA SER A 461 -27.21 -5.48 9.82
C SER A 461 -26.23 -6.60 10.18
N TRP A 462 -26.42 -7.17 11.37
CA TRP A 462 -25.70 -8.34 11.86
C TRP A 462 -26.38 -9.60 11.33
N PRO A 463 -25.70 -10.48 10.58
CA PRO A 463 -26.20 -11.85 10.45
C PRO A 463 -26.11 -12.49 11.85
N MET A 464 -27.27 -12.91 12.37
CA MET A 464 -27.34 -13.79 13.55
C MET A 464 -26.90 -15.21 13.20
#